data_AF-A0A9E5CVH1-F1
#
_entry.id   AF-A0A9E5CVH1-F1
#
_cell.length_a   1.000
_cell.length_b   1.000
_cell.length_c   1.000
_cell.angle_alpha   90.00
_cell.angle_beta   90.00
_cell.angle_gamma   90.00
#
_symmetry.space_group_name_H-M   'P 1'
#
loop_
_entity.id
_entity.type
_entity.pdbx_description
1 polymer ?
#
loop_
_entity_poly.entity_id
_entity_poly.type
_entity_poly.pdbx_seq_one_letter_code
_entity_poly.pdbx_strand_id
1 'polypeptide(L)' 'MQPVSININVKSQDIPTLICTDYSKQNQFTSYISDMAESLARSLGVEDFLHNPSRVDELRRRLWQAHPSL' A
#
# COMPACT_ATOMS: atom_id res chain seq x y z
N MET A 1 -24.67 -4.13 -2.39
CA MET A 1 -23.33 -4.22 -3.01
C MET A 1 -22.66 -5.47 -2.46
N GLN A 2 -22.27 -6.42 -3.30
CA GLN A 2 -21.54 -7.62 -2.87
C GLN A 2 -20.04 -7.31 -2.84
N PRO A 3 -19.27 -7.83 -1.85
CA PRO A 3 -17.84 -7.62 -1.81
C PRO A 3 -17.17 -8.35 -2.97
N VAL A 4 -16.47 -7.61 -3.83
CA VAL A 4 -15.66 -8.19 -4.91
C VAL A 4 -14.29 -8.52 -4.32
N SER A 5 -13.98 -9.80 -4.16
CA SER A 5 -12.62 -10.24 -3.83
C SER A 5 -11.75 -10.15 -5.08
N ILE A 6 -10.91 -9.13 -5.14
CA ILE A 6 -9.95 -8.96 -6.23
C ILE A 6 -8.64 -9.61 -5.79
N ASN A 7 -8.18 -10.60 -6.55
CA ASN A 7 -6.96 -11.34 -6.27
C ASN A 7 -5.79 -10.61 -6.93
N ILE A 8 -5.20 -9.70 -6.18
CA ILE A 8 -4.15 -8.81 -6.69
C ILE A 8 -2.82 -9.44 -6.32
N ASN A 9 -2.09 -9.89 -7.33
CA ASN A 9 -0.77 -10.47 -7.17
C ASN A 9 0.26 -9.33 -6.95
N VAL A 10 0.10 -8.61 -5.84
CA VAL A 10 1.07 -7.61 -5.38
C VAL A 10 2.20 -8.40 -4.73
N LYS A 11 3.41 -8.30 -5.28
CA LYS A 11 4.56 -8.86 -4.58
C LYS A 11 4.71 -8.09 -3.28
N SER A 12 4.99 -8.81 -2.20
CA SER A 12 5.18 -8.23 -0.86
C SER A 12 6.16 -7.05 -0.85
N GLN A 13 7.16 -7.11 -1.72
CA GLN A 13 8.21 -6.11 -1.91
C GLN A 13 7.71 -4.78 -2.49
N ASP A 14 6.57 -4.80 -3.19
CA ASP A 14 5.95 -3.65 -3.85
C ASP A 14 4.92 -2.95 -2.95
N ILE A 15 4.48 -3.60 -1.86
CA ILE A 15 3.52 -3.04 -0.89
C ILE A 15 3.98 -1.69 -0.31
N PRO A 16 5.25 -1.51 0.12
CA PRO A 16 5.70 -0.21 0.65
C PRO A 16 5.56 0.90 -0.38
N THR A 17 5.97 0.62 -1.62
CA THR A 17 5.90 1.56 -2.73
C THR A 17 4.45 1.92 -3.03
N LEU A 18 3.55 0.93 -3.02
CA LEU A 18 2.12 1.14 -3.24
C LEU A 18 1.50 2.05 -2.17
N ILE A 19 1.79 1.80 -0.88
CA ILE A 19 1.25 2.60 0.23
C ILE A 19 1.81 4.04 0.21
N CYS A 20 3.11 4.19 -0.03
CA CYS A 20 3.76 5.49 0.03
C CYS A 20 3.60 6.33 -1.26
N THR A 21 3.03 5.77 -2.33
CA THR A 21 2.85 6.52 -3.57
C THR A 21 1.87 7.67 -3.36
N ASP A 22 2.27 8.86 -3.80
CA ASP A 22 1.38 10.01 -3.87
C ASP A 22 0.51 9.90 -5.14
N TYR A 23 -0.75 9.53 -4.92
CA TYR A 23 -1.75 9.34 -5.97
C TYR A 23 -2.47 10.64 -6.35
N SER A 24 -2.09 11.78 -5.76
CA SER A 24 -2.72 13.09 -6.02
C SER A 24 -2.66 13.56 -7.48
N LYS A 25 -1.79 12.96 -8.32
CA LYS A 25 -1.50 13.43 -9.68
C LYS A 25 -2.07 12.60 -10.84
N GLN A 26 -2.90 11.57 -10.64
CA GLN A 26 -3.28 10.69 -11.77
C GLN A 26 -4.76 10.28 -11.84
N ASN A 27 -5.18 9.95 -13.07
CA ASN A 27 -6.52 9.68 -13.62
C ASN A 27 -7.41 8.68 -12.84
N GLN A 28 -8.64 8.42 -13.31
CA GLN A 28 -9.61 7.46 -12.71
C GLN A 28 -9.03 6.09 -12.30
N PHE A 29 -7.99 5.58 -13.00
CA PHE A 29 -7.30 4.34 -12.64
C PHE A 29 -6.58 4.40 -11.28
N THR A 30 -6.23 5.60 -10.86
CA THR A 30 -5.48 5.91 -9.64
C THR A 30 -6.36 5.87 -8.40
N SER A 31 -7.67 6.10 -8.54
CA SER A 31 -8.64 5.96 -7.44
C SER A 31 -8.67 4.53 -6.90
N TYR A 32 -8.73 3.55 -7.80
CA TYR A 32 -8.77 2.13 -7.42
C TYR A 32 -7.49 1.67 -6.70
N ILE A 33 -6.32 2.16 -7.15
CA ILE A 33 -5.04 1.83 -6.52
C ILE A 33 -4.91 2.55 -5.17
N SER A 34 -5.42 3.77 -5.05
CA SER A 34 -5.48 4.51 -3.79
C SER A 34 -6.32 3.78 -2.74
N ASP A 35 -7.54 3.34 -3.10
CA ASP A 35 -8.43 2.59 -2.20
C ASP A 35 -7.79 1.28 -1.71
N MET A 36 -7.02 0.63 -2.59
CA MET A 36 -6.26 -0.56 -2.26
C MET A 36 -5.07 -0.27 -1.34
N ALA A 37 -4.32 0.79 -1.61
CA ALA A 37 -3.23 1.25 -0.76
C ALA A 37 -3.73 1.61 0.65
N GLU A 38 -4.86 2.29 0.75
CA GLU A 38 -5.54 2.59 2.02
C GLU A 38 -5.97 1.32 2.76
N SER A 39 -6.60 0.39 2.04
CA SER A 39 -7.03 -0.89 2.62
C SER A 39 -5.86 -1.71 3.16
N LEU A 40 -4.74 -1.76 2.41
CA LEU A 40 -3.51 -2.41 2.83
C LEU A 40 -2.86 -1.71 4.02
N ALA A 41 -2.79 -0.37 3.98
CA ALA A 41 -2.23 0.41 5.07
C ALA A 41 -3.01 0.20 6.38
N ARG A 42 -4.34 0.17 6.32
CA ARG A 42 -5.19 -0.12 7.47
C ARG A 42 -5.02 -1.56 7.97
N SER A 43 -4.98 -2.54 7.07
CA SER A 43 -4.76 -3.94 7.45
C SER A 43 -3.40 -4.19 8.12
N LEU A 44 -2.39 -3.39 7.76
CA LEU A 44 -1.03 -3.48 8.29
C LEU A 44 -0.76 -2.49 9.43
N GLY A 45 -1.71 -1.60 9.75
CA GLY A 45 -1.55 -0.58 10.80
C GLY A 45 -0.49 0.49 10.47
N VAL A 46 -0.34 0.83 9.20
CA VAL A 46 0.70 1.75 8.67
C VAL A 46 0.09 2.94 7.91
N GLU A 47 -1.10 3.38 8.30
CA GLU A 47 -1.82 4.52 7.70
C GLU A 47 -0.97 5.80 7.71
N ASP A 48 -0.05 5.98 8.68
CA ASP A 48 0.90 7.11 8.77
C ASP A 48 1.86 7.24 7.57
N PHE A 49 1.96 6.21 6.73
CA PHE A 49 2.84 6.15 5.57
C PHE A 49 2.11 6.41 4.25
N LEU A 50 0.78 6.52 4.27
CA LEU A 50 -0.03 6.80 3.09
C LEU A 50 0.38 8.14 2.45
N HIS A 51 0.50 8.12 1.12
CA HIS A 51 0.85 9.30 0.31
C HIS A 51 2.17 9.98 0.71
N ASN A 52 3.05 9.27 1.42
CA ASN A 52 4.32 9.81 1.86
C ASN A 52 5.49 9.06 1.20
N PRO A 53 5.87 9.42 -0.04
CA PRO A 53 6.90 8.71 -0.80
C PRO A 53 8.27 8.75 -0.12
N SER A 54 8.52 9.75 0.73
CA SER A 54 9.79 9.89 1.46
C SER A 54 10.02 8.81 2.53
N ARG A 55 8.94 8.15 2.99
CA ARG A 55 8.99 7.16 4.07
C ARG A 55 8.94 5.72 3.57
N VAL A 56 9.06 5.50 2.26
CA VAL A 56 8.96 4.15 1.67
C VAL A 56 10.00 3.17 2.23
N ASP A 57 11.22 3.64 2.47
CA ASP A 57 12.30 2.80 3.01
C ASP A 57 12.14 2.52 4.51
N GLU A 58 11.49 3.44 5.23
CA GLU A 58 11.13 3.23 6.64
C GLU A 58 10.02 2.19 6.75
N LEU A 59 8.99 2.29 5.90
CA LEU A 59 7.90 1.32 5.82
C LEU A 59 8.42 -0.07 5.42
N ARG A 60 9.29 -0.13 4.40
CA ARG A 60 9.94 -1.37 3.95
C ARG A 60 10.68 -2.06 5.09
N ARG A 61 11.46 -1.32 5.89
CA ARG A 61 12.15 -1.86 7.07
C ARG A 61 11.19 -2.37 8.14
N ARG A 62 10.12 -1.63 8.43
CA ARG A 62 9.08 -2.05 9.39
C ARG A 62 8.41 -3.35 8.97
N LEU A 63 8.01 -3.45 7.70
CA LEU A 63 7.35 -4.65 7.17
C LEU A 63 8.30 -5.84 7.17
N TRP A 64 9.58 -5.65 6.83
CA TRP A 64 10.60 -6.70 6.90
C TRP A 64 10.84 -7.18 8.33
N GLN A 65 10.83 -6.28 9.32
CA GLN A 65 10.96 -6.65 10.73
C GLN A 65 9.73 -7.39 11.28
N ALA A 66 8.53 -6.95 10.88
CA ALA A 66 7.28 -7.58 11.30
C ALA A 66 7.05 -8.94 10.61
N HIS A 67 7.51 -9.07 9.38
CA HIS A 67 7.29 -10.24 8.53
C HIS A 67 8.55 -10.56 7.71
N PRO A 68 9.58 -11.19 8.32
CA PRO A 68 10.85 -11.51 7.64
C PRO A 68 10.73 -12.56 6.52
N SER A 69 9.53 -13.12 6.31
CA SER A 69 9.21 -14.08 5.25
C SER A 69 8.47 -13.46 4.05
N LEU A 70 8.26 -12.14 4.03
CA LEU A 70 7.75 -11.37 2.88
C LEU A 70 8.90 -10.89 1.98
#